data_AF-A0A174JUY6-F1
#
_entry.id   AF-A0A174JUY6-F1
#
_cell.length_a   1.000
_cell.length_b   1.000
_cell.length_c   1.000
_cell.angle_alpha   90.00
_cell.angle_beta   90.00
_cell.angle_gamma   90.00
#
_symmetry.space_group_name_H-M   'P 1'
#
loop_
_entity.id
_entity.type
_entity.pdbx_description
1 polymer ?
#
loop_
_entity_poly.entity_id
_entity_poly.type
_entity_poly.pdbx_seq_one_letter_code
_entity_poly.pdbx_strand_id
1 'polypeptide(L)'
;MSLLKYTPFIILIYFSLKLLSKFIEENIISLKEQISNEKIEKGILSIKDLQQSNYDRFLKAIKFYLSTHNYENIIIFKDNSPELTNLKGILNGENIYITCIQNETATDSTNETLFTLTTKKDIESFLGRMISNGCKKGILINNSSFSEDACNFARELNESSNYEIKLVDGYELTKSIRLYKNCNIELEVSNEF
;
A
#
# COMPACT_ATOMS: atom_id res chain seq x y z
N MET A 1 -35.96 43.22 -25.97
CA MET A 1 -36.17 43.40 -24.52
C MET A 1 -36.86 42.17 -23.88
N SER A 2 -36.47 40.94 -24.26
CA SER A 2 -37.05 39.70 -23.72
C SER A 2 -36.01 38.81 -23.01
N LEU A 3 -34.77 38.73 -23.50
CA LEU A 3 -33.70 37.94 -22.87
C LEU A 3 -33.29 38.42 -21.46
N LEU A 4 -33.29 39.74 -21.23
CA LEU A 4 -32.93 40.36 -19.94
C LEU A 4 -33.93 40.07 -18.80
N LYS A 5 -35.11 39.51 -19.10
CA LYS A 5 -36.06 39.04 -18.07
C LYS A 5 -35.73 37.64 -17.57
N TYR A 6 -35.04 36.84 -18.38
CA TYR A 6 -34.70 35.46 -18.06
C TYR A 6 -33.29 35.29 -17.48
N THR A 7 -32.47 36.35 -17.47
CA THR A 7 -31.14 36.37 -16.84
C THR A 7 -31.11 35.82 -15.41
N PRO A 8 -32.00 36.21 -14.45
CA PRO A 8 -31.97 35.63 -13.11
C PRO A 8 -32.27 34.13 -13.12
N PHE A 9 -33.13 33.67 -14.04
CA PHE A 9 -33.47 32.25 -14.20
C PHE A 9 -32.30 31.46 -14.80
N ILE A 10 -31.59 32.03 -15.78
CA ILE A 10 -30.38 31.44 -16.38
C ILE A 10 -29.27 31.34 -15.34
N ILE A 11 -29.09 32.37 -14.50
CA ILE A 11 -28.10 32.35 -13.41
C ILE A 11 -28.46 31.26 -12.38
N LEU A 12 -29.74 31.16 -11.99
CA LEU A 12 -30.21 30.11 -11.09
C LEU A 12 -29.94 28.70 -11.66
N ILE A 13 -30.28 28.47 -12.93
CA ILE A 13 -30.03 27.19 -13.61
C ILE A 13 -28.53 26.87 -13.63
N TYR A 14 -27.68 27.86 -13.95
CA TYR A 14 -26.24 27.67 -13.96
C TYR A 14 -25.69 27.26 -12.59
N PHE A 15 -26.13 27.94 -11.51
CA PHE A 15 -25.72 27.59 -10.15
C PHE A 15 -26.23 26.21 -9.72
N SER A 16 -27.49 25.88 -10.03
CA SER A 16 -28.06 24.56 -9.75
C SER A 16 -27.32 23.44 -10.47
N LEU A 17 -26.98 23.63 -11.75
CA LEU A 17 -26.17 22.67 -12.52
C LEU A 17 -24.77 22.49 -11.93
N LYS A 18 -24.14 23.59 -11.49
CA LYS A 18 -22.81 23.56 -10.86
C LYS A 18 -22.80 22.86 -9.50
N LEU A 19 -23.87 23.03 -8.71
CA LEU A 19 -24.04 22.30 -7.45
C LEU A 19 -24.27 20.82 -7.71
N LEU A 20 -25.11 20.48 -8.69
CA LEU A 20 -25.38 19.10 -9.07
C LEU A 20 -24.12 18.39 -9.58
N SER A 21 -23.32 19.06 -10.43
CA SER A 21 -22.07 18.48 -10.93
C SER A 21 -21.08 18.19 -9.80
N LYS A 22 -20.93 19.12 -8.86
CA LYS A 22 -20.07 18.93 -7.68
C LYS A 22 -20.55 17.78 -6.79
N PHE A 23 -21.85 17.67 -6.56
CA PHE A 23 -22.43 16.57 -5.79
C PHE A 23 -22.21 15.21 -6.47
N ILE A 24 -22.35 15.14 -7.79
CA ILE A 24 -22.08 13.92 -8.55
C ILE A 24 -20.59 13.55 -8.44
N GLU A 25 -19.67 14.51 -8.59
CA GLU A 25 -18.23 14.28 -8.43
C GLU A 25 -17.87 13.72 -7.04
N GLU A 26 -18.38 14.33 -5.97
CA GLU A 26 -18.13 13.88 -4.59
C GLU A 26 -18.64 12.44 -4.35
N ASN A 27 -19.84 12.11 -4.86
CA ASN A 27 -20.37 10.75 -4.74
C ASN A 27 -19.57 9.73 -5.57
N ILE A 28 -19.12 10.09 -6.78
CA ILE A 28 -18.27 9.22 -7.59
C ILE A 28 -16.95 8.92 -6.86
N ILE A 29 -16.34 9.92 -6.22
CA ILE A 29 -15.12 9.75 -5.43
C ILE A 29 -15.39 8.82 -4.23
N SER A 30 -16.46 9.06 -3.48
CA SER A 30 -16.84 8.24 -2.33
C SER A 30 -17.10 6.78 -2.71
N LEU A 31 -17.84 6.52 -3.80
CA LEU A 31 -18.10 5.18 -4.30
C LEU A 31 -16.81 4.47 -4.73
N LYS A 32 -15.88 5.17 -5.40
CA LYS A 32 -14.56 4.62 -5.75
C LYS A 32 -13.77 4.21 -4.50
N GLU A 33 -13.84 5.00 -3.44
CA GLU A 33 -13.18 4.69 -2.17
C GLU A 33 -13.81 3.47 -1.48
N GLN A 34 -15.15 3.40 -1.43
CA GLN A 34 -15.87 2.26 -0.87
C GLN A 34 -15.53 0.95 -1.59
N ILE A 35 -15.59 0.95 -2.94
CA ILE A 35 -15.21 -0.23 -3.75
C ILE A 35 -13.74 -0.61 -3.50
N SER A 36 -12.86 0.37 -3.37
CA SER A 36 -11.45 0.15 -3.06
C SER A 36 -11.26 -0.53 -1.70
N ASN A 37 -11.94 -0.06 -0.67
CA ASN A 37 -11.88 -0.65 0.67
C ASN A 37 -12.48 -2.05 0.66
N GLU A 38 -13.62 -2.23 0.00
CA GLU A 38 -14.30 -3.52 -0.12
C GLU A 38 -13.43 -4.57 -0.82
N LYS A 39 -12.65 -4.19 -1.86
CA LYS A 39 -11.68 -5.09 -2.49
C LYS A 39 -10.57 -5.55 -1.53
N ILE A 40 -10.05 -4.65 -0.71
CA ILE A 40 -9.04 -4.98 0.30
C ILE A 40 -9.66 -5.91 1.36
N GLU A 41 -10.84 -5.56 1.87
CA GLU A 41 -11.56 -6.32 2.91
C GLU A 41 -12.04 -7.71 2.44
N LYS A 42 -12.34 -7.85 1.14
CA LYS A 42 -12.68 -9.14 0.51
C LYS A 42 -11.44 -9.94 0.08
N GLY A 43 -10.24 -9.41 0.27
CA GLY A 43 -8.99 -10.05 -0.17
C GLY A 43 -8.82 -10.12 -1.69
N ILE A 44 -9.63 -9.40 -2.47
CA ILE A 44 -9.57 -9.39 -3.93
C ILE A 44 -8.67 -8.23 -4.38
N LEU A 45 -7.46 -8.17 -3.79
CA LEU A 45 -6.47 -7.13 -4.09
C LEU A 45 -5.39 -7.72 -4.99
N SER A 46 -5.28 -7.21 -6.21
CA SER A 46 -4.19 -7.58 -7.11
C SER A 46 -2.96 -6.70 -6.89
N ILE A 47 -1.80 -7.19 -7.34
CA ILE A 47 -0.57 -6.39 -7.36
C ILE A 47 -0.77 -5.11 -8.18
N LYS A 48 -1.49 -5.20 -9.31
CA LYS A 48 -1.82 -4.03 -10.15
C LYS A 48 -2.65 -3.00 -9.40
N ASP A 49 -3.61 -3.42 -8.58
CA ASP A 49 -4.41 -2.49 -7.77
C ASP A 49 -3.56 -1.71 -6.75
N LEU A 50 -2.44 -2.28 -6.28
CA LEU A 50 -1.47 -1.64 -5.40
C LEU A 50 -0.50 -0.70 -6.14
N GLN A 51 -0.38 -0.81 -7.46
CA GLN A 51 0.54 -0.01 -8.29
C GLN A 51 -0.14 1.21 -8.95
N GLN A 52 -1.46 1.38 -8.81
CA GLN A 52 -2.27 2.45 -9.42
C GLN A 52 -2.15 3.84 -8.73
N SER A 53 -0.95 4.23 -8.27
CA SER A 53 -0.68 5.55 -7.64
C SER A 53 -1.68 5.93 -6.53
N ASN A 54 -2.13 4.95 -5.74
CA ASN A 54 -3.02 5.16 -4.61
C ASN A 54 -2.29 4.79 -3.32
N TYR A 55 -1.66 5.80 -2.73
CA TYR A 55 -0.84 5.64 -1.53
C TYR A 55 -1.66 5.17 -0.32
N ASP A 56 -2.88 5.68 -0.15
CA ASP A 56 -3.76 5.29 0.97
C ASP A 56 -4.13 3.81 0.91
N ARG A 57 -4.43 3.30 -0.29
CA ARG A 57 -4.70 1.86 -0.51
C ARG A 57 -3.47 1.02 -0.18
N PHE A 58 -2.29 1.45 -0.63
CA PHE A 58 -1.04 0.75 -0.33
C PHE A 58 -0.77 0.73 1.18
N LEU A 59 -0.87 1.88 1.85
CA LEU A 59 -0.66 1.98 3.29
C LEU A 59 -1.69 1.16 4.09
N LYS A 60 -2.95 1.11 3.65
CA LYS A 60 -3.99 0.24 4.24
C LYS A 60 -3.61 -1.23 4.13
N ALA A 61 -3.12 -1.68 2.97
CA ALA A 61 -2.65 -3.05 2.77
C ALA A 61 -1.44 -3.40 3.67
N ILE A 62 -0.49 -2.48 3.81
CA ILE A 62 0.64 -2.64 4.73
C ILE A 62 0.18 -2.74 6.19
N LYS A 63 -0.69 -1.84 6.64
CA LYS A 63 -1.22 -1.86 8.01
C LYS A 63 -1.94 -3.18 8.30
N PHE A 64 -2.73 -3.66 7.34
CA PHE A 64 -3.39 -4.96 7.44
C PHE A 64 -2.36 -6.08 7.56
N TYR A 65 -1.36 -6.15 6.67
CA TYR A 65 -0.28 -7.14 6.74
C TYR A 65 0.40 -7.15 8.11
N LEU A 66 0.80 -5.98 8.61
CA LEU A 66 1.49 -5.87 9.90
C LEU A 66 0.60 -6.36 11.06
N SER A 67 -0.69 -6.00 11.05
CA SER A 67 -1.63 -6.44 12.09
C SER A 67 -1.86 -7.95 12.11
N THR A 68 -1.87 -8.60 10.94
CA THR A 68 -2.12 -10.05 10.83
C THR A 68 -0.88 -10.90 11.15
N HIS A 69 0.30 -10.28 11.24
CA HIS A 69 1.57 -10.94 11.55
C HIS A 69 2.12 -10.54 12.92
N ASN A 70 1.28 -10.07 13.83
CA ASN A 70 1.61 -9.74 15.23
C ASN A 70 2.66 -8.62 15.38
N TYR A 71 2.72 -7.67 14.45
CA TYR A 71 3.52 -6.47 14.64
C TYR A 71 2.75 -5.46 15.50
N GLU A 72 3.40 -4.95 16.54
CA GLU A 72 2.81 -4.07 17.53
C GLU A 72 3.49 -2.70 17.56
N ASN A 73 2.84 -1.71 18.18
CA ASN A 73 3.39 -0.37 18.42
C ASN A 73 4.00 0.29 17.16
N ILE A 74 3.29 0.20 16.04
CA ILE A 74 3.73 0.78 14.76
C ILE A 74 3.74 2.31 14.84
N ILE A 75 4.92 2.90 14.67
CA ILE A 75 5.17 4.34 14.59
C ILE A 75 5.53 4.67 13.14
N ILE A 76 4.78 5.58 12.54
CA ILE A 76 5.05 6.10 11.18
C ILE A 76 5.97 7.31 11.27
N PHE A 77 7.04 7.34 10.48
CA PHE A 77 7.92 8.52 10.44
C PHE A 77 7.27 9.70 9.71
N LYS A 78 7.70 10.92 10.03
CA LYS A 78 7.09 12.15 9.51
C LYS A 78 7.45 12.43 8.05
N ASP A 79 8.66 12.08 7.63
CA ASP A 79 9.21 12.44 6.32
C ASP A 79 9.02 11.31 5.29
N ASN A 80 7.78 10.82 5.17
CA ASN A 80 7.44 9.73 4.25
C ASN A 80 6.91 10.26 2.91
N SER A 81 7.30 9.61 1.81
CA SER A 81 6.69 9.79 0.49
C SER A 81 5.97 8.50 0.06
N PRO A 82 5.08 8.57 -0.95
CA PRO A 82 4.51 7.37 -1.54
C PRO A 82 5.56 6.36 -2.03
N GLU A 83 6.68 6.83 -2.57
CA GLU A 83 7.74 5.93 -3.07
C GLU A 83 8.53 5.27 -1.93
N LEU A 84 8.59 5.89 -0.74
CA LEU A 84 9.34 5.39 0.40
C LEU A 84 8.71 5.76 1.74
N THR A 85 8.08 4.77 2.37
CA THR A 85 7.46 4.91 3.69
C THR A 85 8.26 4.14 4.73
N ASN A 86 8.74 4.84 5.75
CA ASN A 86 9.47 4.26 6.86
C ASN A 86 8.60 4.21 8.12
N LEU A 87 8.68 3.07 8.80
CA LEU A 87 7.97 2.80 10.05
C LEU A 87 8.92 2.10 11.03
N LYS A 88 8.57 2.16 12.31
CA LYS A 88 9.22 1.39 13.37
C LYS A 88 8.15 0.66 14.16
N GLY A 89 8.39 -0.59 14.52
CA GLY A 89 7.42 -1.40 15.27
C GLY A 89 8.12 -2.35 16.22
N ILE A 90 7.33 -3.22 16.84
CA ILE A 90 7.80 -4.29 17.72
C ILE A 90 7.29 -5.63 17.19
N LEU A 91 8.16 -6.64 17.15
CA LEU A 91 7.79 -8.03 16.87
C LEU A 91 8.47 -8.92 17.91
N ASN A 92 7.70 -9.74 18.62
CA ASN A 92 8.20 -10.63 19.66
C ASN A 92 9.08 -9.92 20.72
N GLY A 93 8.73 -8.69 21.08
CA GLY A 93 9.47 -7.87 22.06
C GLY A 93 10.72 -7.16 21.53
N GLU A 94 11.06 -7.31 20.24
CA GLU A 94 12.21 -6.67 19.62
C GLU A 94 11.80 -5.52 18.70
N ASN A 95 12.59 -4.44 18.66
CA ASN A 95 12.39 -3.33 17.74
C ASN A 95 12.69 -3.75 16.30
N ILE A 96 11.72 -3.54 15.41
CA ILE A 96 11.82 -3.81 13.97
C ILE A 96 11.79 -2.51 13.18
N TYR A 97 12.69 -2.40 12.21
CA TYR A 97 12.65 -1.34 11.21
C TYR A 97 11.88 -1.79 9.96
N ILE A 98 10.95 -0.98 9.49
CA ILE A 98 10.04 -1.34 8.40
C ILE A 98 10.18 -0.28 7.31
N THR A 99 10.49 -0.69 6.07
CA THR A 99 10.41 0.19 4.90
C THR A 99 9.43 -0.40 3.92
N CYS A 100 8.56 0.46 3.38
CA CYS A 100 7.59 0.12 2.34
C CYS A 100 7.88 0.94 1.09
N ILE A 101 7.95 0.28 -0.07
CA ILE A 101 8.19 0.90 -1.37
C ILE A 101 6.97 0.68 -2.26
N GLN A 102 6.33 1.76 -2.68
CA GLN A 102 5.31 1.71 -3.72
C GLN A 102 5.96 1.98 -5.08
N ASN A 103 6.02 0.96 -5.92
CA ASN A 103 6.35 1.10 -7.33
C ASN A 103 5.06 1.42 -8.09
N GLU A 104 5.04 2.55 -8.76
CA GLU A 104 3.94 2.89 -9.66
C GLU A 104 4.11 2.20 -11.01
N THR A 105 3.00 1.86 -11.65
CA THR A 105 3.05 1.29 -13.00
C THR A 105 3.49 2.38 -13.99
N ALA A 106 4.69 2.27 -14.54
CA ALA A 106 5.13 3.10 -15.65
C ALA A 106 4.75 2.43 -16.98
N THR A 107 4.02 3.15 -17.82
CA THR A 107 3.82 2.77 -19.23
C THR A 107 4.89 3.46 -20.07
N ASP A 108 5.74 2.69 -20.77
CA ASP A 108 6.62 3.27 -21.78
C ASP A 108 5.81 3.67 -23.03
N SER A 109 6.45 4.44 -23.90
CA SER A 109 6.06 4.76 -25.29
C SER A 109 5.62 3.57 -26.15
N THR A 110 5.95 2.33 -25.74
CA THR A 110 5.59 1.07 -26.38
C THR A 110 4.32 0.40 -25.80
N ASN A 111 3.68 1.00 -24.77
CA ASN A 111 2.61 0.41 -23.96
C ASN A 111 3.01 -0.86 -23.18
N GLU A 112 4.29 -1.22 -23.13
CA GLU A 112 4.76 -2.29 -22.25
C GLU A 112 4.80 -1.79 -20.80
N THR A 113 4.31 -2.65 -19.88
CA THR A 113 4.29 -2.37 -18.45
C THR A 113 5.70 -2.57 -17.90
N LEU A 114 6.39 -1.49 -17.54
CA LEU A 114 7.68 -1.60 -16.84
C LEU A 114 7.42 -1.98 -15.38
N PHE A 115 7.93 -3.15 -14.99
CA PHE A 115 7.94 -3.57 -13.60
C PHE A 115 9.26 -3.11 -12.96
N THR A 116 9.18 -2.10 -12.10
CA THR A 116 10.34 -1.67 -11.31
C THR A 116 10.66 -2.73 -10.27
N LEU A 117 11.82 -3.37 -10.41
CA LEU A 117 12.33 -4.33 -9.45
C LEU A 117 13.08 -3.61 -8.34
N THR A 118 12.88 -4.04 -7.10
CA THR A 118 13.74 -3.62 -5.99
C THR A 118 15.06 -4.38 -6.06
N THR A 119 16.16 -3.63 -6.06
CA THR A 119 17.51 -4.12 -6.34
C THR A 119 18.33 -4.28 -5.06
N LYS A 120 19.54 -4.86 -5.20
CA LYS A 120 20.51 -4.95 -4.11
C LYS A 120 20.80 -3.59 -3.46
N LYS A 121 20.93 -2.52 -4.25
CA LYS A 121 21.22 -1.16 -3.76
C LYS A 121 20.13 -0.66 -2.81
N ASP A 122 18.88 -1.03 -3.07
CA ASP A 122 17.74 -0.66 -2.23
C ASP A 122 17.80 -1.39 -0.88
N ILE A 123 18.22 -2.66 -0.87
CA ILE A 123 18.43 -3.44 0.35
C ILE A 123 19.63 -2.92 1.15
N GLU A 124 20.74 -2.57 0.50
CA GLU A 124 21.89 -1.95 1.17
C GLU A 124 21.52 -0.61 1.82
N SER A 125 20.75 0.20 1.11
CA SER A 125 20.23 1.48 1.64
C SER A 125 19.27 1.24 2.82
N PHE A 126 18.43 0.20 2.73
CA PHE A 126 17.53 -0.22 3.80
C PHE A 126 18.30 -0.69 5.05
N LEU A 127 19.34 -1.52 4.87
CA LEU A 127 20.22 -1.95 5.94
C LEU A 127 20.86 -0.76 6.67
N GLY A 128 21.35 0.24 5.91
CA GLY A 128 21.89 1.47 6.49
C GLY A 128 20.87 2.21 7.38
N ARG A 129 19.61 2.31 6.94
CA ARG A 129 18.52 2.92 7.74
C ARG A 129 18.17 2.08 8.97
N MET A 130 18.16 0.76 8.85
CA MET A 130 17.90 -0.14 9.98
C MET A 130 18.96 0.04 11.07
N ILE A 131 20.24 0.08 10.69
CA ILE A 131 21.38 0.28 11.58
C ILE A 131 21.30 1.66 12.26
N SER A 132 21.06 2.72 11.49
CA SER A 132 20.97 4.09 12.04
C SER A 132 19.82 4.26 13.03
N ASN A 133 18.78 3.41 12.94
CA ASN A 133 17.63 3.40 13.84
C ASN A 133 17.75 2.37 14.99
N GLY A 134 18.92 1.75 15.15
CA GLY A 134 19.22 0.82 16.25
C GLY A 134 18.39 -0.46 16.22
N CYS A 135 17.98 -0.92 15.04
CA CYS A 135 17.23 -2.16 14.86
C CYS A 135 18.16 -3.25 14.32
N LYS A 136 18.05 -4.48 14.84
CA LYS A 136 18.78 -5.63 14.30
C LYS A 136 17.97 -6.38 13.25
N LYS A 137 16.65 -6.29 13.33
CA LYS A 137 15.72 -6.94 12.44
C LYS A 137 14.94 -5.89 11.66
N GLY A 138 14.68 -6.20 10.41
CA GLY A 138 13.96 -5.32 9.51
C GLY A 138 13.13 -6.07 8.49
N ILE A 139 12.09 -5.40 8.02
CA ILE A 139 11.27 -5.87 6.91
C ILE A 139 11.23 -4.83 5.81
N LEU A 140 11.50 -5.27 4.59
CA LEU A 140 11.35 -4.46 3.38
C LEU A 140 10.17 -5.00 2.59
N ILE A 141 9.12 -4.17 2.49
CA ILE A 141 7.87 -4.53 1.82
C ILE A 141 7.78 -3.74 0.51
N ASN A 142 7.48 -4.38 -0.60
CA ASN A 142 7.15 -3.69 -1.85
C ASN A 142 5.87 -4.23 -2.48
N ASN A 143 5.32 -3.49 -3.44
CA ASN A 143 4.20 -3.91 -4.28
C ASN A 143 4.66 -4.47 -5.65
N SER A 144 5.91 -4.93 -5.76
CA SER A 144 6.46 -5.50 -7.00
C SER A 144 7.23 -6.79 -6.70
N SER A 145 8.40 -6.99 -7.30
CA SER A 145 9.29 -8.12 -7.07
C SER A 145 10.69 -7.62 -6.73
N PHE A 146 11.45 -8.46 -6.04
CA PHE A 146 12.87 -8.24 -5.80
C PHE A 146 13.71 -8.86 -6.92
N SER A 147 14.85 -8.25 -7.26
CA SER A 147 15.81 -8.89 -8.14
C SER A 147 16.49 -10.07 -7.44
N GLU A 148 17.00 -11.03 -8.22
CA GLU A 148 17.67 -12.22 -7.67
C GLU A 148 18.89 -11.84 -6.79
N ASP A 149 19.69 -10.87 -7.24
CA ASP A 149 20.82 -10.34 -6.46
C ASP A 149 20.38 -9.72 -5.12
N ALA A 150 19.20 -9.09 -5.09
CA ALA A 150 18.64 -8.52 -3.88
C ALA A 150 18.25 -9.65 -2.89
N CYS A 151 17.57 -10.68 -3.38
CA CYS A 151 17.23 -11.87 -2.60
C CYS A 151 18.47 -12.62 -2.08
N ASN A 152 19.50 -12.77 -2.91
CA ASN A 152 20.76 -13.43 -2.54
C ASN A 152 21.49 -12.63 -1.46
N PHE A 153 21.59 -11.30 -1.62
CA PHE A 153 22.21 -10.43 -0.62
C PHE A 153 21.50 -10.51 0.74
N ALA A 154 20.16 -10.47 0.77
CA ALA A 154 19.41 -10.60 2.03
C ALA A 154 19.65 -11.97 2.70
N ARG A 155 19.73 -13.05 1.92
CA ARG A 155 20.01 -14.39 2.43
C ARG A 155 21.40 -14.50 3.04
N GLU A 156 22.42 -14.05 2.31
CA GLU A 156 23.80 -14.03 2.78
C GLU A 156 23.95 -13.18 4.05
N LEU A 157 23.30 -12.02 4.11
CA LEU A 157 23.30 -11.16 5.30
C LEU A 157 22.71 -11.87 6.52
N ASN A 158 21.56 -12.55 6.35
CA ASN A 158 20.87 -13.24 7.43
C ASN A 158 21.68 -14.44 7.96
N GLU A 159 22.49 -15.08 7.11
CA GLU A 159 23.34 -16.22 7.50
C GLU A 159 24.67 -15.78 8.12
N SER A 160 25.23 -14.65 7.66
CA SER A 160 26.61 -14.24 7.99
C SER A 160 26.71 -13.13 9.04
N SER A 161 25.59 -12.54 9.46
CA SER A 161 25.58 -11.36 10.34
C SER A 161 24.58 -11.48 11.49
N ASN A 162 24.66 -10.54 12.44
CA ASN A 162 23.67 -10.41 13.52
C ASN A 162 22.44 -9.59 13.11
N TYR A 163 22.30 -9.27 11.81
CA TYR A 163 21.19 -8.54 11.25
C TYR A 163 20.28 -9.47 10.45
N GLU A 164 18.97 -9.24 10.52
CA GLU A 164 17.97 -10.02 9.82
C GLU A 164 17.08 -9.11 8.98
N ILE A 165 16.98 -9.42 7.69
CA ILE A 165 16.09 -8.74 6.75
C ILE A 165 15.08 -9.75 6.23
N LYS A 166 13.79 -9.46 6.43
CA LYS A 166 12.69 -10.12 5.74
C LYS A 166 12.28 -9.31 4.51
N LEU A 167 12.19 -9.96 3.36
CA LEU A 167 11.65 -9.38 2.14
C LEU A 167 10.19 -9.82 1.97
N VAL A 168 9.31 -8.88 1.67
CA VAL A 168 7.89 -9.14 1.38
C VAL A 168 7.56 -8.49 0.06
N ASP A 169 7.32 -9.31 -0.95
CA ASP A 169 7.01 -8.83 -2.29
C ASP A 169 5.50 -8.59 -2.46
N GLY A 170 5.10 -8.06 -3.63
CA GLY A 170 3.69 -7.82 -3.93
C GLY A 170 2.86 -9.10 -3.93
N TYR A 171 3.46 -10.25 -4.24
CA TYR A 171 2.78 -11.53 -4.20
C TYR A 171 2.51 -11.98 -2.77
N GLU A 172 3.51 -11.98 -1.88
CA GLU A 172 3.36 -12.29 -0.45
C GLU A 172 2.38 -11.32 0.22
N LEU A 173 2.48 -10.03 -0.08
CA LEU A 173 1.58 -9.00 0.44
C LEU A 173 0.12 -9.27 0.04
N THR A 174 -0.15 -9.54 -1.24
CA THR A 174 -1.54 -9.82 -1.68
C THR A 174 -2.03 -11.21 -1.25
N LYS A 175 -1.13 -12.18 -1.12
CA LYS A 175 -1.44 -13.55 -0.66
C LYS A 175 -1.83 -13.55 0.81
N SER A 176 -1.10 -12.85 1.66
CA SER A 176 -1.41 -12.76 3.10
C SER A 176 -2.76 -12.08 3.36
N ILE A 177 -3.08 -11.03 2.62
CA ILE A 177 -4.40 -10.37 2.69
C ILE A 177 -5.52 -11.35 2.32
N ARG A 178 -5.32 -12.18 1.28
CA ARG A 178 -6.26 -13.24 0.88
C ARG A 178 -6.43 -14.31 1.95
N LEU A 179 -5.33 -14.84 2.48
CA LEU A 179 -5.34 -15.97 3.41
C LEU A 179 -6.02 -15.62 4.74
N TYR A 180 -5.77 -14.42 5.27
CA TYR A 180 -6.42 -13.99 6.52
C TYR A 180 -7.94 -13.96 6.39
N LYS A 181 -8.46 -13.56 5.22
CA LYS A 181 -9.91 -13.57 4.98
C LYS A 181 -10.47 -14.99 4.95
N ASN A 182 -9.80 -15.91 4.27
CA ASN A 182 -10.23 -17.31 4.21
C ASN A 182 -10.25 -17.94 5.61
N CYS A 183 -9.23 -17.71 6.44
CA CYS A 183 -9.22 -18.19 7.82
C CYS A 183 -10.36 -17.61 8.66
N ASN A 184 -10.69 -16.32 8.50
CA ASN A 184 -11.83 -15.72 9.21
C ASN A 184 -13.17 -16.29 8.73
N ILE A 185 -13.33 -16.56 7.43
CA ILE A 185 -14.54 -17.21 6.90
C ILE A 185 -14.68 -18.63 7.45
N GLU A 186 -13.60 -19.42 7.49
CA GLU A 186 -13.63 -20.77 8.08
C GLU A 186 -13.93 -20.74 9.58
N LEU A 187 -13.44 -19.73 10.31
CA LEU A 187 -13.76 -19.51 11.72
C LEU A 187 -15.22 -19.05 11.93
N GLU A 188 -15.78 -18.24 11.04
CA GLU A 188 -17.20 -17.84 11.10
C GLU A 188 -18.11 -19.04 10.81
N VAL A 189 -17.80 -19.83 9.79
CA VAL A 189 -18.56 -21.03 9.42
C VAL A 189 -18.47 -22.12 10.49
N SER A 190 -17.33 -22.28 11.17
CA SER A 190 -17.18 -23.28 12.24
C SER A 190 -17.83 -22.89 13.57
N ASN A 191 -18.13 -21.60 13.79
CA ASN A 191 -18.87 -21.12 14.97
C ASN A 191 -20.40 -21.13 14.80
N GLU A 192 -20.90 -21.49 13.61
CA GLU A 192 -22.32 -21.63 13.31
C GLU A 192 -22.83 -23.09 13.34
N PHE A 193 -22.00 -24.05 13.78
CA PHE A 193 -22.38 -25.46 13.96
C PHE A 193 -22.23 -25.95 15.41
#